data_AF-A0A2M7UAJ8-F1
#
_entry.id   AF-A0A2M7UAJ8-F1
#
_cell.length_a   1.000
_cell.length_b   1.000
_cell.length_c   1.000
_cell.angle_alpha   90.00
_cell.angle_beta   90.00
_cell.angle_gamma   90.00
#
_symmetry.space_group_name_H-M   'P 1'
#
loop_
_entity.id
_entity.type
_entity.pdbx_description
1 polymer ?
#
loop_
_entity_poly.entity_id
_entity_poly.type
_entity_poly.pdbx_seq_one_letter_code
_entity_poly.pdbx_strand_id
1 'polypeptide(L)'
;MAFQNFKIRTTITVLGIPTLAAITLFTTWTFAIFFTIAGGLVLREMFDAMRKHDLSPNTVLGYAIYLAMVMIIVGSTLEYLVTLLILSIIGLFIVELFRKEQRVFENLSITFFAVVYTALVMG
;
A
#
# COMPACT_ATOMS: atom_id res chain seq x y z
N MET A 1 -19.88 -25.68 -11.11
CA MET A 1 -18.88 -24.62 -10.85
C MET A 1 -19.41 -23.21 -11.14
N ALA A 2 -20.08 -22.94 -12.28
CA ALA A 2 -20.59 -21.60 -12.61
C ALA A 2 -21.53 -20.99 -11.55
N PHE A 3 -22.44 -21.79 -10.98
CA PHE A 3 -23.41 -21.33 -9.97
C PHE A 3 -22.79 -20.96 -8.61
N GLN A 4 -21.69 -21.63 -8.20
CA GLN A 4 -20.96 -21.28 -6.98
C GLN A 4 -20.21 -19.97 -7.14
N ASN A 5 -19.55 -19.77 -8.30
CA ASN A 5 -18.88 -18.52 -8.62
C ASN A 5 -19.87 -17.35 -8.72
N PHE A 6 -21.07 -17.60 -9.23
CA PHE A 6 -22.15 -16.59 -9.26
C PHE A 6 -22.59 -16.21 -7.85
N LYS A 7 -22.90 -17.18 -6.96
CA LYS A 7 -23.26 -16.90 -5.57
C LYS A 7 -22.19 -16.11 -4.81
N ILE A 8 -20.92 -16.49 -4.94
CA ILE A 8 -19.81 -15.79 -4.25
C ILE A 8 -19.71 -14.35 -4.76
N ARG A 9 -19.74 -14.13 -6.07
CA ARG A 9 -19.69 -12.78 -6.65
C ARG A 9 -20.87 -11.92 -6.23
N THR A 10 -22.09 -12.45 -6.29
CA THR A 10 -23.30 -11.73 -5.87
C THR A 10 -23.25 -11.36 -4.39
N THR A 11 -22.82 -12.27 -3.51
CA THR A 11 -22.69 -11.97 -2.08
C THR A 11 -21.65 -10.89 -1.82
N ILE A 12 -20.48 -10.95 -2.48
CA ILE A 12 -19.43 -9.92 -2.33
C ILE A 12 -19.93 -8.56 -2.86
N THR A 13 -20.66 -8.52 -3.96
CA THR A 13 -21.19 -7.26 -4.49
C THR A 13 -22.29 -6.67 -3.61
N VAL A 14 -23.23 -7.51 -3.15
CA VAL A 14 -24.40 -7.07 -2.36
C VAL A 14 -24.03 -6.73 -0.92
N LEU A 15 -23.04 -7.39 -0.31
CA LEU A 15 -22.58 -7.03 1.03
C LEU A 15 -21.40 -6.06 0.98
N GLY A 16 -20.46 -6.23 0.06
CA GLY A 16 -19.25 -5.42 -0.01
C GLY A 16 -19.52 -3.95 -0.31
N ILE A 17 -20.36 -3.64 -1.31
CA ILE A 17 -20.64 -2.25 -1.69
C ILE A 17 -21.36 -1.48 -0.57
N PRO A 18 -22.43 -2.02 0.07
CA PRO A 18 -23.07 -1.33 1.20
C PRO A 18 -22.18 -1.26 2.43
N THR A 19 -21.33 -2.26 2.69
CA THR A 19 -20.39 -2.21 3.82
C THR A 19 -19.34 -1.13 3.61
N LEU A 20 -18.80 -1.00 2.39
CA LEU A 20 -17.90 0.08 2.00
C LEU A 20 -18.57 1.45 2.18
N ALA A 21 -19.79 1.62 1.65
CA ALA A 21 -20.56 2.85 1.80
C ALA A 21 -20.84 3.17 3.28
N ALA A 22 -21.20 2.16 4.08
CA ALA A 22 -21.42 2.32 5.51
C ALA A 22 -20.13 2.76 6.23
N ILE A 23 -18.97 2.16 5.91
CA ILE A 23 -17.67 2.52 6.51
C ILE A 23 -17.33 4.00 6.25
N THR A 24 -17.69 4.54 5.09
CA THR A 24 -17.48 5.97 4.79
C THR A 24 -18.35 6.91 5.64
N LEU A 25 -19.43 6.40 6.23
CA LEU A 25 -20.31 7.14 7.13
C LEU A 25 -19.93 7.00 8.62
N PHE A 26 -18.96 6.14 8.94
CA PHE A 26 -18.45 5.94 10.31
C PHE A 26 -17.27 6.88 10.64
N THR A 27 -16.65 6.68 11.80
CA THR A 27 -15.54 7.49 12.30
C THR A 27 -14.28 7.35 11.42
N THR A 28 -13.47 8.41 11.38
CA THR A 28 -12.19 8.50 10.64
C THR A 28 -11.28 7.28 10.87
N TRP A 29 -11.28 6.71 12.08
CA TRP A 29 -10.47 5.55 12.44
C TRP A 29 -10.93 4.24 11.80
N THR A 30 -12.24 4.00 11.70
CA THR A 30 -12.77 2.79 11.04
C THR A 30 -12.47 2.83 9.55
N PHE A 31 -12.61 4.01 8.94
CA PHE A 31 -12.23 4.25 7.56
C PHE A 31 -10.71 4.03 7.35
N ALA A 32 -9.87 4.60 8.22
CA ALA A 32 -8.43 4.42 8.18
C ALA A 32 -7.98 2.96 8.24
N ILE A 33 -8.54 2.17 9.15
CA ILE A 33 -8.21 0.73 9.27
C ILE A 33 -8.57 -0.01 7.99
N PHE A 34 -9.76 0.26 7.44
CA PHE A 34 -10.19 -0.37 6.20
C PHE A 34 -9.24 -0.04 5.03
N PHE A 35 -8.94 1.24 4.83
CA PHE A 35 -8.03 1.69 3.77
C PHE A 35 -6.60 1.23 3.97
N THR A 36 -6.14 1.07 5.22
CA THR A 36 -4.83 0.47 5.53
C THR A 36 -4.77 -0.98 5.03
N ILE A 37 -5.81 -1.77 5.29
CA ILE A 37 -5.87 -3.17 4.85
C ILE A 37 -5.98 -3.23 3.31
N ALA A 38 -6.87 -2.43 2.73
CA ALA A 38 -7.08 -2.39 1.28
C ALA A 38 -5.82 -1.94 0.53
N GLY A 39 -5.19 -0.84 0.96
CA GLY A 39 -3.94 -0.37 0.38
C GLY A 39 -2.78 -1.35 0.63
N GLY A 40 -2.72 -2.02 1.78
CA GLY A 40 -1.79 -3.12 2.00
C GLY A 40 -1.93 -4.25 0.98
N LEU A 41 -3.16 -4.62 0.62
CA LEU A 41 -3.42 -5.61 -0.44
C LEU A 41 -3.00 -5.11 -1.83
N VAL A 42 -3.28 -3.85 -2.16
CA VAL A 42 -2.83 -3.25 -3.43
C VAL A 42 -1.30 -3.22 -3.50
N LEU A 43 -0.63 -2.82 -2.42
CA LEU A 43 0.83 -2.79 -2.35
C LEU A 43 1.42 -4.19 -2.53
N ARG A 44 0.79 -5.21 -1.93
CA ARG A 44 1.15 -6.62 -2.14
C ARG A 44 1.06 -7.01 -3.61
N GLU A 45 -0.08 -6.72 -4.24
CA GLU A 45 -0.33 -7.08 -5.63
C GLU A 45 0.65 -6.38 -6.58
N MET A 46 0.97 -5.10 -6.32
CA MET A 46 2.01 -4.38 -7.05
C MET A 46 3.38 -5.04 -6.89
N PHE A 47 3.80 -5.39 -5.67
CA PHE A 47 5.09 -6.05 -5.46
C PHE A 47 5.14 -7.45 -6.10
N ASP A 48 4.07 -8.23 -6.00
CA ASP A 48 3.98 -9.55 -6.61
C ASP A 48 3.96 -9.47 -8.15
N ALA A 49 3.35 -8.43 -8.74
CA ALA A 49 3.42 -8.16 -10.17
C ALA A 49 4.85 -7.85 -10.62
N MET A 50 5.57 -7.02 -9.87
CA MET A 50 6.94 -6.63 -10.21
C MET A 50 7.92 -7.80 -10.08
N ARG A 51 7.72 -8.69 -9.10
CA ARG A 51 8.51 -9.92 -8.96
C ARG A 51 8.45 -10.85 -10.17
N LYS A 52 7.38 -10.79 -10.98
CA LYS A 52 7.28 -11.56 -12.22
C LYS A 52 8.18 -11.03 -13.35
N HIS A 53 8.77 -9.83 -13.16
CA HIS A 53 9.66 -9.17 -14.12
C HIS A 53 11.13 -9.13 -13.63
N ASP A 54 11.55 -10.12 -12.83
CA ASP A 54 12.90 -10.23 -12.26
C ASP A 54 13.32 -9.03 -11.39
N LEU A 55 12.35 -8.35 -10.80
CA LEU A 55 12.56 -7.25 -9.87
C LEU A 55 12.29 -7.72 -8.44
N SER A 56 13.03 -7.17 -7.49
CA SER A 56 12.98 -7.59 -6.10
C SER A 56 12.73 -6.39 -5.18
N PRO A 57 11.53 -5.78 -5.21
CA PRO A 57 11.22 -4.63 -4.36
C PRO A 57 11.31 -4.98 -2.87
N ASN A 58 11.69 -4.00 -2.05
CA ASN A 58 11.81 -4.20 -0.60
C ASN A 58 10.43 -4.11 0.06
N THR A 59 9.79 -5.26 0.20
CA THR A 59 8.41 -5.33 0.72
C THR A 59 8.32 -4.87 2.17
N VAL A 60 9.31 -5.19 3.00
CA VAL A 60 9.29 -4.88 4.44
C VAL A 60 9.36 -3.37 4.66
N LEU A 61 10.33 -2.70 4.04
CA LEU A 61 10.40 -1.24 4.10
C LEU A 61 9.20 -0.59 3.41
N GLY A 62 8.71 -1.18 2.32
CA GLY A 62 7.53 -0.69 1.63
C GLY A 62 6.31 -0.60 2.55
N TYR A 63 5.99 -1.68 3.28
CA TYR A 63 4.88 -1.66 4.24
C TYR A 63 5.12 -0.71 5.41
N ALA A 64 6.34 -0.62 5.93
CA ALA A 64 6.66 0.28 7.03
C ALA A 64 6.44 1.75 6.63
N ILE A 65 6.91 2.15 5.44
CA ILE A 65 6.71 3.49 4.91
C ILE A 65 5.23 3.75 4.64
N TYR A 66 4.51 2.78 4.05
CA TYR A 66 3.08 2.88 3.80
C TYR A 66 2.28 3.12 5.10
N LEU A 67 2.54 2.34 6.16
CA LEU A 67 1.89 2.51 7.45
C LEU A 67 2.20 3.88 8.06
N ALA A 68 3.45 4.34 7.98
CA ALA A 68 3.83 5.66 8.45
C ALA A 68 3.10 6.77 7.69
N MET A 69 2.95 6.65 6.36
CA MET A 69 2.18 7.61 5.56
C MET A 69 0.71 7.64 5.97
N VAL A 70 0.07 6.48 6.14
CA VAL A 70 -1.33 6.42 6.58
C VAL A 70 -1.51 7.07 7.95
N MET A 71 -0.61 6.82 8.90
CA MET A 71 -0.66 7.45 10.23
C MET A 71 -0.53 8.98 10.17
N ILE A 72 0.32 9.50 9.28
CA ILE A 72 0.46 10.96 9.07
C ILE A 72 -0.81 11.55 8.47
N ILE A 73 -1.40 10.89 7.46
CA ILE A 73 -2.61 11.36 6.78
C ILE A 73 -3.79 11.37 7.75
N VAL A 74 -4.00 10.28 8.48
CA VAL A 74 -5.10 10.13 9.44
C VAL A 74 -4.92 11.04 10.65
N GLY A 75 -3.68 11.24 11.10
CA GLY A 75 -3.34 12.15 12.18
C GLY A 75 -3.43 13.64 11.82
N SER A 76 -3.71 13.98 10.55
CA SER A 76 -3.65 15.36 10.02
C SER A 76 -2.29 16.05 10.21
N THR A 77 -1.20 15.30 10.32
CA THR A 77 0.15 15.84 10.60
C THR A 77 0.99 15.98 9.33
N LEU A 78 0.39 16.53 8.27
CA LEU A 78 0.96 16.61 6.92
C LEU A 78 2.30 17.35 6.84
N GLU A 79 2.64 18.19 7.83
CA GLU A 79 3.94 18.85 7.94
C GLU A 79 5.13 17.87 7.98
N TYR A 80 4.94 16.65 8.52
CA TYR A 80 5.99 15.62 8.56
C TYR A 80 6.04 14.76 7.29
N LEU A 81 5.12 14.94 6.34
CA LEU A 81 5.05 14.10 5.14
C LEU A 81 6.32 14.24 4.30
N VAL A 82 6.79 15.48 4.10
CA VAL A 82 8.01 15.75 3.33
C VAL A 82 9.22 15.12 4.02
N THR A 83 9.33 15.26 5.34
CA THR A 83 10.40 14.64 6.14
C THR A 83 10.37 13.12 6.04
N LEU A 84 9.18 12.51 6.13
CA LEU A 84 9.02 11.07 5.98
C LEU A 84 9.46 10.61 4.58
N LEU A 85 9.05 11.31 3.52
CA LEU A 85 9.44 10.95 2.15
C LEU A 85 10.96 11.01 1.95
N ILE A 86 11.62 12.05 2.47
CA ILE A 86 13.08 12.18 2.40
C ILE A 86 13.76 11.02 3.16
N LEU A 87 13.34 10.77 4.41
CA LEU A 87 13.88 9.67 5.22
C LEU A 87 13.62 8.30 4.57
N SER A 88 12.48 8.13 3.91
CA SER A 88 12.11 6.90 3.21
C SER A 88 13.02 6.65 2.00
N ILE A 89 13.31 7.67 1.20
CA ILE A 89 14.24 7.57 0.06
C ILE A 89 15.63 7.21 0.56
N ILE A 90 16.13 7.91 1.58
CA ILE A 90 17.46 7.65 2.15
C ILE A 90 17.52 6.24 2.74
N GLY A 91 16.51 5.83 3.51
CA GLY A 91 16.45 4.50 4.12
C GLY A 91 16.38 3.37 3.09
N LEU A 92 15.54 3.53 2.06
CA LEU A 92 15.47 2.59 0.94
C LEU A 92 16.81 2.52 0.21
N PHE A 93 17.46 3.65 -0.05
CA PHE A 93 18.76 3.69 -0.72
C PHE A 93 19.84 2.96 0.07
N ILE A 94 19.95 3.22 1.37
CA ILE A 94 20.90 2.54 2.26
C ILE A 94 20.68 1.03 2.20
N VAL A 95 19.45 0.57 2.42
CA VAL A 95 19.16 -0.87 2.47
C VAL A 95 19.36 -1.55 1.13
N GLU A 96 18.99 -0.90 0.02
CA GLU A 96 19.17 -1.47 -1.31
C GLU A 96 20.64 -1.53 -1.72
N LEU A 97 21.48 -0.58 -1.26
CA LEU A 97 22.94 -0.61 -1.45
C LEU A 97 23.59 -1.81 -0.73
N PHE A 98 23.07 -2.20 0.44
CA PHE A 98 23.55 -3.38 1.17
C PHE A 98 23.02 -4.72 0.62
N ARG A 99 21.92 -4.71 -0.14
CA ARG A 99 21.30 -5.93 -0.68
C ARG A 99 22.09 -6.62 -1.79
N LYS A 100 23.12 -5.98 -2.36
CA LYS A 100 23.96 -6.51 -3.46
C LYS A 100 23.16 -7.01 -4.68
N GLU A 101 21.93 -6.53 -4.86
CA GLU A 101 21.10 -6.84 -6.01
C GLU A 101 21.62 -6.09 -7.24
N GLN A 102 21.47 -6.67 -8.43
CA GLN A 102 21.98 -6.04 -9.66
C GLN A 102 21.21 -4.78 -10.06
N ARG A 103 19.95 -4.66 -9.62
CA ARG A 103 18.99 -3.64 -10.06
C ARG A 103 18.54 -2.72 -8.92
N VAL A 104 19.52 -2.17 -8.18
CA VAL A 104 19.30 -1.33 -6.99
C VAL A 104 18.34 -0.16 -7.28
N PHE A 105 18.60 0.61 -8.33
CA PHE A 105 17.78 1.80 -8.65
C PHE A 105 16.36 1.44 -9.10
N GLU A 106 16.17 0.35 -9.83
CA GLU A 106 14.85 -0.12 -10.27
C GLU A 106 14.03 -0.57 -9.05
N ASN A 107 14.61 -1.39 -8.18
CA ASN A 107 13.95 -1.87 -6.97
C ASN A 107 13.57 -0.72 -6.02
N LEU A 108 14.46 0.25 -5.85
CA LEU A 108 14.18 1.44 -5.04
C LEU A 108 13.03 2.26 -5.63
N SER A 109 13.11 2.56 -6.93
CA SER A 109 12.10 3.37 -7.62
C SER A 109 10.73 2.72 -7.54
N ILE A 110 10.66 1.40 -7.75
CA ILE A 110 9.42 0.63 -7.65
C ILE A 110 8.90 0.62 -6.22
N THR A 111 9.75 0.38 -5.23
CA THR A 111 9.33 0.34 -3.82
C THR A 111 8.78 1.70 -3.40
N PHE A 112 9.50 2.77 -3.71
CA PHE A 112 9.08 4.13 -3.38
C PHE A 112 7.80 4.51 -4.13
N PHE A 113 7.74 4.29 -5.44
CA PHE A 113 6.59 4.64 -6.26
C PHE A 113 5.34 3.87 -5.85
N ALA A 114 5.44 2.55 -5.66
CA ALA A 114 4.31 1.73 -5.26
C ALA A 114 3.73 2.18 -3.91
N VAL A 115 4.60 2.51 -2.94
CA VAL A 115 4.16 3.01 -1.62
C VAL A 115 3.50 4.37 -1.73
N VAL A 116 4.15 5.34 -2.38
CA VAL A 116 3.62 6.71 -2.49
C VAL A 116 2.32 6.72 -3.28
N TYR A 117 2.26 5.99 -4.40
CA TYR A 117 1.04 5.86 -5.20
C TYR A 117 -0.10 5.25 -4.38
N THR A 118 0.16 4.13 -3.70
CA THR A 118 -0.85 3.46 -2.89
C THR A 118 -1.32 4.34 -1.74
N ALA A 119 -0.41 5.00 -1.02
CA ALA A 119 -0.75 5.87 0.09
C ALA A 119 -1.54 7.11 -0.33
N LEU A 120 -1.24 7.72 -1.49
CA LEU A 120 -1.96 8.89 -1.99
C LEU A 120 -3.33 8.55 -2.58
N VAL A 121 -3.49 7.37 -3.17
CA VAL A 121 -4.79 6.92 -3.70
C VAL A 121 -5.72 6.46 -2.57
N MET A 122 -5.16 5.93 -1.47
CA MET A 122 -5.91 5.32 -0.37
C MET A 122 -6.04 6.21 0.87
N GLY A 123 -5.31 7.32 0.95
CA GLY A 123 -5.37 8.29 2.05
C GLY A 123 -6.11 9.55 1.63
#